data_AF-A0A3R6WSV8-F1
#
_entry.id   AF-A0A3R6WSV8-F1
#
_cell.length_a   1.000
_cell.length_b   1.000
_cell.length_c   1.000
_cell.angle_alpha   90.00
_cell.angle_beta   90.00
_cell.angle_gamma   90.00
#
_symmetry.space_group_name_H-M   'P 1'
#
loop_
_entity.id
_entity.type
_entity.pdbx_description
1 polymer ?
#
loop_
_entity_poly.entity_id
_entity_poly.type
_entity_poly.pdbx_seq_one_letter_code
_entity_poly.pdbx_strand_id
1 'polypeptide(L)'
;MAKVLGVPSSSSVGLLDVLPAVGTFCVALPMYVATAFPSVPGGDSGELLAEACKAKGGVAHPPGYPLYLLLLQAAFKLELFHGLTPAYIANLENALFAAVAAAAITHFVYLYTNKTNAFAAIAGGLMFAFTPLTWEYAVGAEVFALNNMLLAILFVLCAVFKRSHSISAASLGALICGLALSNQHTASTFVAGLTPYLHLVNVSETPSKGSWGNASSWMGLLRHLVREEYGTFKLSPIKPTNLTEVL
;
A
#
# COMPACT_ATOMS: atom_id res chain seq x y z
N MET A 1 -25.26 14.78 -9.30
CA MET A 1 -24.69 13.61 -10.02
C MET A 1 -24.73 12.29 -9.23
N ALA A 2 -24.62 12.27 -7.89
CA ALA A 2 -24.65 11.02 -7.10
C ALA A 2 -25.97 10.23 -7.10
N LYS A 3 -27.09 10.83 -7.53
CA LYS A 3 -28.43 10.21 -7.49
C LYS A 3 -28.80 9.36 -8.72
N VAL A 4 -28.00 9.38 -9.78
CA VAL A 4 -28.36 8.77 -11.09
C VAL A 4 -27.88 7.31 -11.22
N LEU A 5 -27.00 6.82 -10.34
CA LEU A 5 -26.37 5.50 -10.49
C LEU A 5 -26.85 4.41 -9.52
N GLY A 6 -27.85 4.66 -8.67
CA GLY A 6 -28.35 3.65 -7.73
C GLY A 6 -27.28 3.11 -6.76
N VAL A 7 -26.13 3.75 -6.67
CA VAL A 7 -25.05 3.40 -5.73
C VAL A 7 -25.52 3.88 -4.35
N PRO A 8 -25.63 2.99 -3.34
CA PRO A 8 -25.92 3.40 -1.97
C PRO A 8 -24.94 4.51 -1.60
N SER A 9 -25.38 5.54 -0.87
CA SER A 9 -24.46 6.58 -0.40
C SER A 9 -23.34 5.90 0.38
N SER A 10 -22.18 5.76 -0.24
CA SER A 10 -21.03 5.17 0.43
C SER A 10 -20.72 6.08 1.60
N SER A 11 -20.96 5.59 2.82
CA SER A 11 -20.74 6.39 4.02
C SER A 11 -19.27 6.77 4.07
N SER A 12 -19.03 8.07 4.20
CA SER A 12 -17.69 8.64 4.39
C SER A 12 -17.01 7.98 5.58
N VAL A 13 -15.67 7.87 5.55
CA VAL A 13 -14.90 7.36 6.69
C VAL A 13 -14.85 8.46 7.75
N GLY A 14 -15.40 8.16 8.93
CA GLY A 14 -15.40 9.03 10.10
C GLY A 14 -14.29 8.66 11.07
N LEU A 15 -13.98 9.56 12.01
CA LEU A 15 -12.88 9.39 12.95
C LEU A 15 -13.03 8.13 13.82
N LEU A 16 -14.26 7.81 14.25
CA LEU A 16 -14.53 6.64 15.11
C LEU A 16 -14.40 5.29 14.38
N ASP A 17 -14.30 5.29 13.06
CA ASP A 17 -14.15 4.05 12.29
C ASP A 17 -12.78 3.38 12.50
N VAL A 18 -11.81 4.09 13.10
CA VAL A 18 -10.49 3.55 13.42
C VAL A 18 -10.49 2.74 14.73
N LEU A 19 -11.53 2.84 15.56
CA LEU A 19 -11.55 2.20 16.89
C LEU A 19 -11.25 0.69 16.87
N PRO A 20 -11.79 -0.13 15.94
CA PRO A 20 -11.45 -1.55 15.88
C PRO A 20 -9.96 -1.77 15.64
N ALA A 21 -9.35 -0.95 14.77
CA ALA A 21 -7.93 -1.03 14.44
C ALA A 21 -7.05 -0.64 15.63
N VAL A 22 -7.45 0.39 16.40
CA VAL A 22 -6.79 0.77 17.65
C VAL A 22 -6.83 -0.38 18.66
N GLY A 23 -7.98 -1.06 18.79
CA GLY A 23 -8.11 -2.25 19.62
C GLY A 23 -7.11 -3.35 19.25
N THR A 24 -7.01 -3.68 17.96
CA THR A 24 -6.02 -4.66 17.47
C THR A 24 -4.58 -4.21 17.74
N PHE A 25 -4.26 -2.93 17.50
CA PHE A 25 -2.93 -2.38 17.75
C PHE A 25 -2.52 -2.49 19.23
N CYS A 26 -3.42 -2.11 20.14
CA CYS A 26 -3.19 -2.16 21.58
C CYS A 26 -3.02 -3.58 22.12
N VAL A 27 -3.49 -4.61 21.40
CA VAL A 27 -3.28 -6.01 21.75
C VAL A 27 -1.99 -6.55 21.10
N ALA A 28 -1.77 -6.29 19.82
CA ALA A 28 -0.63 -6.85 19.08
C ALA A 28 0.71 -6.25 19.53
N LEU A 29 0.81 -4.93 19.67
CA LEU A 29 2.08 -4.27 19.97
C LEU A 29 2.71 -4.74 21.28
N PRO A 30 1.99 -4.80 22.43
CA PRO A 30 2.59 -5.27 23.67
C PRO A 30 3.07 -6.72 23.59
N MET A 31 2.37 -7.58 22.85
CA MET A 31 2.75 -8.99 22.69
C MET A 31 4.04 -9.13 21.88
N TYR A 32 4.18 -8.37 20.79
CA TYR A 32 5.42 -8.35 20.01
C TYR A 32 6.57 -7.74 20.80
N VAL A 33 6.35 -6.62 21.49
CA VAL A 33 7.38 -5.98 22.33
C VAL A 33 7.85 -6.93 23.44
N ALA A 34 6.93 -7.63 24.11
CA ALA A 34 7.26 -8.58 25.17
C ALA A 34 8.05 -9.81 24.68
N THR A 35 8.03 -10.09 23.38
CA THR A 35 8.69 -11.24 22.76
C THR A 35 9.78 -10.84 21.76
N ALA A 36 10.08 -9.55 21.65
CA ALA A 36 11.13 -9.01 20.77
C ALA A 36 12.50 -9.54 21.18
N PHE A 37 13.34 -9.87 20.20
CA PHE A 37 14.69 -10.33 20.50
C PHE A 37 15.48 -9.21 21.21
N PRO A 38 16.21 -9.50 22.30
CA PRO A 38 16.98 -8.48 23.03
C PRO A 38 18.27 -8.07 22.30
N SER A 39 18.67 -8.86 21.29
CA SER A 39 19.89 -8.69 20.52
C SER A 39 19.63 -8.96 19.03
N VAL A 40 20.69 -8.98 18.23
CA VAL A 40 20.62 -9.32 16.80
C VAL A 40 20.01 -10.72 16.63
N PRO A 41 18.86 -10.85 15.94
CA PRO A 41 18.27 -12.15 15.63
C PRO A 41 19.00 -12.83 14.46
N GLY A 42 18.55 -14.02 14.08
CA GLY A 42 19.08 -14.74 12.91
C GLY A 42 18.67 -14.12 11.57
N GLY A 43 18.96 -14.82 10.47
CA GLY A 43 18.63 -14.35 9.12
C GLY A 43 19.55 -13.23 8.63
N ASP A 44 18.97 -12.24 7.96
CA ASP A 44 19.69 -11.11 7.37
C ASP A 44 19.80 -9.91 8.32
N SER A 45 19.12 -9.99 9.46
CA SER A 45 19.09 -8.96 10.51
C SER A 45 20.47 -8.46 10.92
N GLY A 46 21.48 -9.33 10.99
CA GLY A 46 22.85 -8.94 11.32
C GLY A 46 23.48 -8.01 10.29
N GLU A 47 23.28 -8.28 9.00
CA GLU A 47 23.74 -7.40 7.92
C GLU A 47 22.95 -6.09 7.93
N LEU A 48 21.62 -6.16 7.98
CA LEU A 48 20.74 -4.97 7.96
C LEU A 48 21.08 -3.98 9.08
N LEU A 49 21.29 -4.48 10.30
CA LEU A 49 21.70 -3.64 11.44
C LEU A 49 23.11 -3.09 11.28
N ALA A 50 24.06 -3.89 10.79
CA ALA A 50 25.42 -3.44 10.55
C ALA A 50 25.47 -2.31 9.52
N GLU A 51 24.72 -2.44 8.42
CA GLU A 51 24.60 -1.41 7.39
C GLU A 51 23.88 -0.15 7.91
N ALA A 52 22.84 -0.30 8.71
CA ALA A 52 22.13 0.84 9.33
C ALA A 52 22.98 1.58 10.38
N CYS A 53 23.91 0.90 11.07
CA CYS A 53 24.79 1.54 12.06
C CYS A 53 25.93 2.37 11.43
N LYS A 54 26.17 2.27 10.13
CA LYS A 54 27.20 3.07 9.44
C LYS A 54 26.78 4.54 9.41
N ALA A 55 27.67 5.44 9.83
CA ALA A 55 27.37 6.87 9.96
C ALA A 55 26.88 7.56 8.66
N LYS A 56 27.26 7.05 7.49
CA LYS A 56 26.84 7.56 6.17
C LYS A 56 25.73 6.72 5.52
N GLY A 57 25.19 5.74 6.23
CA GLY A 57 24.35 4.69 5.67
C GLY A 57 25.17 3.60 4.97
N GLY A 58 24.64 2.39 5.02
CA GLY A 58 25.16 1.21 4.35
C GLY A 58 24.28 0.74 3.20
N VAL A 59 24.73 -0.32 2.52
CA VAL A 59 23.98 -0.97 1.45
C VAL A 59 23.92 -2.46 1.78
N ALA A 60 22.72 -2.93 2.11
CA ALA A 60 22.46 -4.34 2.37
C ALA A 60 22.45 -5.15 1.07
N HIS A 61 22.35 -6.48 1.19
CA HIS A 61 22.15 -7.36 0.05
C HIS A 61 20.99 -6.87 -0.85
N PRO A 62 21.04 -7.14 -2.18
CA PRO A 62 20.00 -6.69 -3.11
C PRO A 62 18.58 -7.04 -2.64
N PRO A 63 17.63 -6.09 -2.73
CA PRO A 63 17.71 -4.81 -3.45
C PRO A 63 18.31 -3.63 -2.67
N GLY A 64 18.86 -3.87 -1.48
CA GLY A 64 19.52 -2.86 -0.64
C GLY A 64 18.59 -2.17 0.36
N TYR A 65 17.29 -2.41 0.30
CA TYR A 65 16.27 -1.98 1.29
C TYR A 65 16.39 -0.52 1.77
N PRO A 66 16.53 0.47 0.87
CA PRO A 66 16.86 1.84 1.24
C PRO A 66 15.86 2.48 2.21
N LEU A 67 14.55 2.21 2.08
CA LEU A 67 13.57 2.76 3.03
C LEU A 67 13.76 2.19 4.43
N TYR A 68 13.95 0.88 4.53
CA TYR A 68 14.15 0.19 5.81
C TYR A 68 15.40 0.69 6.53
N LEU A 69 16.53 0.78 5.81
CA LEU A 69 17.79 1.27 6.39
C LEU A 69 17.73 2.75 6.81
N LEU A 70 16.95 3.58 6.12
CA LEU A 70 16.73 4.98 6.50
C LEU A 70 15.89 5.10 7.77
N LEU A 71 14.86 4.26 7.93
CA LEU A 71 14.00 4.24 9.11
C LEU A 71 14.77 3.76 10.34
N LEU A 72 15.54 2.69 10.23
CA LEU A 72 16.45 2.23 11.28
C LEU A 72 17.44 3.32 11.72
N GLN A 73 18.09 3.99 10.76
CA GLN A 73 19.00 5.10 11.05
C GLN A 73 18.29 6.26 11.75
N ALA A 74 17.06 6.57 11.34
CA ALA A 74 16.26 7.59 12.00
C ALA A 74 15.93 7.16 13.45
N ALA A 75 15.52 5.91 13.67
CA ALA A 75 15.24 5.35 14.98
C ALA A 75 16.47 5.42 15.92
N PHE A 76 17.67 5.13 15.41
CA PHE A 76 18.91 5.22 16.20
C PHE A 76 19.32 6.66 16.54
N LYS A 77 18.96 7.63 15.70
CA LYS A 77 19.23 9.06 15.92
C LYS A 77 18.19 9.71 16.81
N LEU A 78 16.97 9.18 16.84
CA LEU A 78 15.94 9.59 17.77
C LEU A 78 16.36 9.12 19.16
N GLU A 79 16.93 10.04 19.93
CA GLU A 79 17.35 9.89 21.33
C GLU A 79 16.20 9.54 22.32
N LEU A 80 15.08 9.02 21.82
CA LEU A 80 13.91 8.57 22.58
C LEU A 80 14.19 7.30 23.42
N PHE A 81 15.22 6.53 23.05
CA PHE A 81 15.52 5.21 23.62
C PHE A 81 16.93 5.12 24.22
N HIS A 82 17.33 6.14 24.98
CA HIS A 82 18.61 6.13 25.69
C HIS A 82 18.81 4.84 26.51
N GLY A 83 19.98 4.22 26.35
CA GLY A 83 20.35 3.00 27.07
C GLY A 83 19.93 1.68 26.41
N LEU A 84 19.15 1.72 25.32
CA LEU A 84 18.84 0.52 24.54
C LEU A 84 19.91 0.28 23.46
N THR A 85 20.17 -0.99 23.14
CA THR A 85 21.08 -1.35 22.05
C THR A 85 20.42 -1.05 20.69
N PRO A 86 21.20 -0.73 19.64
CA PRO A 86 20.65 -0.56 18.29
C PRO A 86 19.85 -1.77 17.82
N ALA A 87 20.29 -2.98 18.18
CA ALA A 87 19.58 -4.20 17.83
C ALA A 87 18.18 -4.28 18.46
N TYR A 88 18.07 -3.94 19.75
CA TYR A 88 16.76 -3.96 20.40
C TYR A 88 15.85 -2.86 19.87
N ILE A 89 16.37 -1.65 19.60
CA ILE A 89 15.60 -0.57 18.97
C ILE A 89 15.04 -1.02 17.61
N ALA A 90 15.87 -1.68 16.79
CA ALA A 90 15.44 -2.20 15.49
C ALA A 90 14.33 -3.26 15.62
N ASN A 91 14.45 -4.18 16.58
CA ASN A 91 13.42 -5.19 16.83
C ASN A 91 12.09 -4.57 17.32
N LEU A 92 12.16 -3.52 18.15
CA LEU A 92 10.98 -2.75 18.58
C LEU A 92 10.33 -1.98 17.43
N GLU A 93 11.13 -1.46 16.50
CA GLU A 93 10.63 -0.83 15.29
C GLU A 93 9.86 -1.83 14.41
N ASN A 94 10.37 -3.06 14.26
CA ASN A 94 9.63 -4.12 13.56
C ASN A 94 8.34 -4.53 14.26
N ALA A 95 8.34 -4.59 15.59
CA ALA A 95 7.14 -4.86 16.38
C ALA A 95 6.07 -3.77 16.13
N LEU A 96 6.50 -2.51 16.03
CA LEU A 96 5.63 -1.39 15.67
C LEU A 96 5.05 -1.56 14.25
N PHE A 97 5.89 -1.82 13.25
CA PHE A 97 5.42 -2.03 11.87
C PHE A 97 4.42 -3.17 11.77
N ALA A 98 4.70 -4.31 12.40
CA ALA A 98 3.80 -5.46 12.40
C ALA A 98 2.47 -5.16 13.11
N ALA A 99 2.50 -4.45 14.23
CA ALA A 99 1.27 -4.04 14.93
C ALA A 99 0.42 -3.07 14.10
N VAL A 100 1.06 -2.10 13.41
CA VAL A 100 0.38 -1.21 12.48
C VAL A 100 -0.20 -1.99 11.30
N ALA A 101 0.53 -2.99 10.77
CA ALA A 101 0.02 -3.86 9.71
C ALA A 101 -1.26 -4.58 10.14
N ALA A 102 -1.26 -5.22 11.33
CA ALA A 102 -2.44 -5.89 11.86
C ALA A 102 -3.63 -4.95 12.10
N ALA A 103 -3.36 -3.74 12.59
CA ALA A 103 -4.37 -2.69 12.75
C ALA A 103 -4.94 -2.24 11.39
N ALA A 104 -4.08 -2.05 10.38
CA ALA A 104 -4.50 -1.68 9.04
C ALA A 104 -5.33 -2.79 8.37
N ILE A 105 -4.96 -4.06 8.54
CA ILE A 105 -5.78 -5.21 8.09
C ILE A 105 -7.14 -5.20 8.78
N THR A 106 -7.18 -4.97 10.09
CA THR A 106 -8.44 -4.80 10.83
C THR A 106 -9.29 -3.69 10.21
N HIS A 107 -8.70 -2.53 9.98
CA HIS A 107 -9.41 -1.39 9.42
C HIS A 107 -9.91 -1.67 8.00
N PHE A 108 -9.09 -2.32 7.17
CA PHE A 108 -9.48 -2.73 5.82
C PHE A 108 -10.70 -3.67 5.87
N VAL A 109 -10.68 -4.73 6.69
CA VAL A 109 -11.81 -5.66 6.82
C VAL A 109 -13.06 -4.94 7.34
N TYR A 110 -12.91 -4.03 8.31
CA TYR A 110 -14.01 -3.22 8.82
C TYR A 110 -14.62 -2.34 7.72
N LEU A 111 -13.79 -1.66 6.92
CA LEU A 111 -14.27 -0.85 5.81
C LEU A 111 -14.89 -1.69 4.69
N TYR A 112 -14.30 -2.85 4.38
CA TYR A 112 -14.73 -3.76 3.32
C TYR A 112 -16.09 -4.41 3.65
N THR A 113 -16.34 -4.69 4.94
CA THR A 113 -17.62 -5.18 5.45
C THR A 113 -18.62 -4.04 5.74
N ASN A 114 -18.48 -2.91 5.06
CA ASN A 114 -19.37 -1.74 5.20
C ASN A 114 -19.53 -1.22 6.64
N LYS A 115 -18.51 -1.40 7.50
CA LYS A 115 -18.51 -0.98 8.92
C LYS A 115 -19.53 -1.72 9.80
N THR A 116 -19.98 -2.90 9.38
CA THR A 116 -21.05 -3.62 10.08
C THR A 116 -20.53 -4.65 11.09
N ASN A 117 -19.29 -5.12 10.94
CA ASN A 117 -18.78 -6.27 11.70
C ASN A 117 -17.41 -5.98 12.32
N ALA A 118 -17.38 -5.17 13.37
CA ALA A 118 -16.14 -4.81 14.08
C ALA A 118 -15.44 -6.04 14.69
N PHE A 119 -16.20 -6.99 15.27
CA PHE A 119 -15.63 -8.20 15.85
C PHE A 119 -14.93 -9.08 14.81
N ALA A 120 -15.55 -9.28 13.64
CA ALA A 120 -14.94 -10.04 12.55
C ALA A 120 -13.67 -9.36 12.02
N ALA A 121 -13.68 -8.02 11.96
CA ALA A 121 -12.52 -7.24 11.57
C ALA A 121 -11.35 -7.39 12.57
N ILE A 122 -11.63 -7.26 13.88
CA ILE A 122 -10.63 -7.43 14.94
C ILE A 122 -10.09 -8.87 14.92
N ALA A 123 -10.96 -9.86 14.80
CA ALA A 123 -10.56 -11.26 14.68
C ALA A 123 -9.64 -11.49 13.48
N GLY A 124 -9.98 -10.94 12.31
CA GLY A 124 -9.13 -11.04 11.11
C GLY A 124 -7.75 -10.41 11.29
N GLY A 125 -7.68 -9.23 11.91
CA GLY A 125 -6.41 -8.57 12.19
C GLY A 125 -5.56 -9.29 13.22
N LEU A 126 -6.16 -9.82 14.29
CA LEU A 126 -5.46 -10.61 15.30
C LEU A 126 -5.02 -11.98 14.79
N MET A 127 -5.81 -12.62 13.92
CA MET A 127 -5.40 -13.86 13.23
C MET A 127 -4.18 -13.61 12.34
N PHE A 128 -4.16 -12.48 11.60
CA PHE A 128 -2.98 -12.06 10.86
C PHE A 128 -1.79 -11.78 11.79
N ALA A 129 -2.02 -11.08 12.92
CA ALA A 129 -0.98 -10.75 13.88
C ALA A 129 -0.33 -12.00 14.49
N PHE A 130 -1.16 -12.99 14.84
CA PHE A 130 -0.73 -14.15 15.61
C PHE A 130 -0.40 -15.39 14.77
N THR A 131 -0.41 -15.26 13.44
CA THR A 131 0.12 -16.33 12.58
C THR A 131 1.64 -16.45 12.77
N PRO A 132 2.23 -17.66 12.76
CA PRO A 132 3.64 -17.86 13.05
C PRO A 132 4.58 -16.99 12.21
N LEU A 133 4.31 -16.86 10.91
CA LEU A 133 5.19 -16.12 9.99
C LEU A 133 5.16 -14.60 10.22
N THR A 134 3.99 -14.03 10.53
CA THR A 134 3.91 -12.60 10.88
C THR A 134 4.59 -12.35 12.20
N TRP A 135 4.39 -13.23 13.19
CA TRP A 135 5.01 -13.09 14.51
C TRP A 135 6.52 -13.16 14.42
N GLU A 136 7.07 -14.14 13.70
CA GLU A 136 8.50 -14.33 13.49
C GLU A 136 9.19 -13.04 13.02
N TYR A 137 8.61 -12.36 12.03
CA TYR A 137 9.14 -11.10 11.51
C TYR A 137 8.69 -9.85 12.27
N ALA A 138 7.75 -9.97 13.21
CA ALA A 138 7.39 -8.88 14.11
C ALA A 138 8.39 -8.69 15.25
N VAL A 139 9.04 -9.78 15.71
CA VAL A 139 9.92 -9.76 16.89
C VAL A 139 11.40 -9.57 16.55
N GLY A 140 11.78 -9.68 15.28
CA GLY A 140 13.15 -9.54 14.78
C GLY A 140 13.24 -8.60 13.59
N ALA A 141 14.34 -7.84 13.53
CA ALA A 141 14.58 -6.76 12.58
C ALA A 141 14.85 -7.23 11.14
N GLU A 142 13.77 -7.64 10.45
CA GLU A 142 13.74 -8.02 9.04
C GLU A 142 12.83 -7.10 8.19
N VAL A 143 13.06 -7.08 6.89
CA VAL A 143 12.40 -6.16 5.93
C VAL A 143 10.90 -6.41 5.72
N PHE A 144 10.39 -7.55 6.19
CA PHE A 144 9.04 -8.04 5.90
C PHE A 144 7.95 -7.33 6.70
N ALA A 145 8.20 -6.94 7.95
CA ALA A 145 7.19 -6.24 8.77
C ALA A 145 6.83 -4.88 8.18
N LEU A 146 7.84 -4.12 7.72
CA LEU A 146 7.65 -2.87 7.00
C LEU A 146 6.88 -3.08 5.69
N ASN A 147 7.22 -4.10 4.91
CA ASN A 147 6.49 -4.44 3.69
C ASN A 147 5.00 -4.71 3.97
N ASN A 148 4.72 -5.54 4.99
CA ASN A 148 3.36 -5.88 5.38
C ASN A 148 2.57 -4.64 5.83
N MET A 149 3.21 -3.74 6.57
CA MET A 149 2.59 -2.46 6.98
C MET A 149 2.20 -1.62 5.76
N LEU A 150 3.13 -1.41 4.83
CA LEU A 150 2.89 -0.60 3.63
C LEU A 150 1.78 -1.17 2.75
N LEU A 151 1.76 -2.50 2.54
CA LEU A 151 0.70 -3.17 1.78
C LEU A 151 -0.66 -3.12 2.50
N ALA A 152 -0.69 -3.30 3.81
CA ALA A 152 -1.93 -3.19 4.58
C ALA A 152 -2.51 -1.76 4.54
N ILE A 153 -1.66 -0.74 4.65
CA ILE A 153 -2.05 0.67 4.47
C ILE A 153 -2.59 0.90 3.06
N LEU A 154 -1.95 0.33 2.03
CA LEU A 154 -2.42 0.44 0.66
C LEU A 154 -3.83 -0.15 0.48
N PHE A 155 -4.12 -1.31 1.08
CA PHE A 155 -5.47 -1.87 1.08
C PHE A 155 -6.50 -0.96 1.75
N VAL A 156 -6.14 -0.36 2.88
CA VAL A 156 -6.99 0.67 3.53
C VAL A 156 -7.25 1.83 2.58
N LEU A 157 -6.22 2.38 1.94
CA LEU A 157 -6.36 3.51 1.01
C LEU A 157 -7.23 3.15 -0.20
N CYS A 158 -7.11 1.94 -0.75
CA CYS A 158 -8.01 1.44 -1.78
C CYS A 158 -9.46 1.36 -1.31
N ALA A 159 -9.70 0.88 -0.08
CA ALA A 159 -11.04 0.83 0.50
C ALA A 159 -11.62 2.25 0.74
N VAL A 160 -10.80 3.19 1.23
CA VAL A 160 -11.17 4.60 1.39
C VAL A 160 -11.49 5.23 0.03
N PHE A 161 -10.66 5.00 -0.99
CA PHE A 161 -10.86 5.52 -2.33
C PHE A 161 -12.14 4.97 -2.96
N LYS A 162 -12.39 3.66 -2.88
CA LYS A 162 -13.63 3.04 -3.36
C LYS A 162 -14.88 3.70 -2.75
N ARG A 163 -14.77 4.17 -1.51
CA ARG A 163 -15.88 4.76 -0.76
C ARG A 163 -16.06 6.26 -0.97
N SER A 164 -14.97 6.99 -1.14
CA SER A 164 -14.97 8.46 -1.15
C SER A 164 -14.66 9.06 -2.52
N HIS A 165 -14.08 8.27 -3.44
CA HIS A 165 -13.45 8.74 -4.67
C HIS A 165 -12.44 9.89 -4.44
N SER A 166 -11.84 9.94 -3.24
CA SER A 166 -10.93 11.00 -2.84
C SER A 166 -9.61 10.91 -3.60
N ILE A 167 -9.28 11.95 -4.38
CA ILE A 167 -7.99 12.05 -5.08
C ILE A 167 -6.83 12.02 -4.07
N SER A 168 -6.99 12.63 -2.90
CA SER A 168 -5.97 12.60 -1.85
C SER A 168 -5.67 11.16 -1.38
N ALA A 169 -6.70 10.31 -1.24
CA ALA A 169 -6.49 8.91 -0.90
C ALA A 169 -5.75 8.15 -2.02
N ALA A 170 -6.07 8.44 -3.29
CA ALA A 170 -5.36 7.86 -4.43
C ALA A 170 -3.90 8.33 -4.52
N SER A 171 -3.64 9.62 -4.34
CA SER A 171 -2.28 10.20 -4.33
C SER A 171 -1.43 9.65 -3.19
N LEU A 172 -2.02 9.51 -1.99
CA LEU A 172 -1.34 8.86 -0.87
C LEU A 172 -1.08 7.38 -1.17
N GLY A 173 -2.03 6.68 -1.81
CA GLY A 173 -1.83 5.31 -2.27
C GLY A 173 -0.65 5.18 -3.23
N ALA A 174 -0.53 6.10 -4.20
CA ALA A 174 0.60 6.14 -5.13
C ALA A 174 1.94 6.38 -4.42
N LEU A 175 1.96 7.27 -3.42
CA LEU A 175 3.15 7.49 -2.58
C LEU A 175 3.54 6.21 -1.82
N ILE A 176 2.57 5.53 -1.20
CA ILE A 176 2.80 4.26 -0.48
C ILE A 176 3.31 3.17 -1.43
N CYS A 177 2.81 3.09 -2.66
CA CYS A 177 3.37 2.20 -3.68
C CYS A 177 4.85 2.50 -3.96
N GLY A 178 5.21 3.78 -4.12
CA GLY A 178 6.61 4.19 -4.31
C GLY A 178 7.51 3.81 -3.12
N LEU A 179 7.02 4.00 -1.90
CA LEU A 179 7.72 3.60 -0.67
C LEU A 179 7.83 2.07 -0.54
N ALA A 180 6.81 1.31 -0.94
CA ALA A 180 6.86 -0.14 -0.91
C ALA A 180 7.88 -0.70 -1.92
N LEU A 181 8.00 -0.07 -3.10
CA LEU A 181 9.00 -0.42 -4.11
C LEU A 181 10.44 -0.18 -3.65
N SER A 182 10.68 0.81 -2.79
CA SER A 182 11.99 1.05 -2.18
C SER A 182 12.28 0.16 -0.97
N ASN A 183 11.34 -0.71 -0.58
CA ASN A 183 11.55 -1.72 0.44
C ASN A 183 11.71 -3.12 -0.17
N GLN A 184 10.72 -3.63 -0.91
CA GLN A 184 10.75 -5.00 -1.41
C GLN A 184 10.12 -5.10 -2.81
N HIS A 185 10.81 -5.77 -3.76
CA HIS A 185 10.33 -5.92 -5.14
C HIS A 185 9.03 -6.73 -5.27
N THR A 186 8.59 -7.44 -4.23
CA THR A 186 7.24 -8.03 -4.19
C THR A 186 6.17 -6.96 -4.38
N ALA A 187 6.37 -5.72 -3.94
CA ALA A 187 5.48 -4.59 -4.25
C ALA A 187 5.38 -4.31 -5.76
N SER A 188 6.39 -4.66 -6.56
CA SER A 188 6.33 -4.57 -8.02
C SER A 188 5.29 -5.50 -8.63
N THR A 189 4.89 -6.60 -7.97
CA THR A 189 3.78 -7.44 -8.46
C THR A 189 2.43 -6.73 -8.38
N PHE A 190 2.26 -5.80 -7.43
CA PHE A 190 1.07 -4.96 -7.34
C PHE A 190 0.98 -3.99 -8.54
N VAL A 191 2.12 -3.41 -8.93
CA VAL A 191 2.25 -2.61 -10.16
C VAL A 191 2.12 -3.49 -11.41
N ALA A 192 2.60 -4.73 -11.36
CA ALA A 192 2.44 -5.70 -12.46
C ALA A 192 0.95 -6.00 -12.74
N GLY A 193 0.07 -5.92 -11.74
CA GLY A 193 -1.38 -5.99 -11.94
C GLY A 193 -1.95 -4.89 -12.84
N LEU A 194 -1.23 -3.78 -13.02
CA LEU A 194 -1.56 -2.70 -13.95
C LEU A 194 -0.97 -2.92 -15.36
N THR A 195 -0.14 -3.95 -15.58
CA THR A 195 0.44 -4.24 -16.90
C THR A 195 -0.58 -4.50 -18.00
N PRO A 196 -1.82 -5.00 -17.75
CA PRO A 196 -2.85 -5.02 -18.79
C PRO A 196 -3.20 -3.64 -19.35
N TYR A 197 -2.95 -2.53 -18.64
CA TYR A 197 -3.12 -1.18 -19.21
C TYR A 197 -2.08 -0.85 -20.29
N LEU A 198 -0.91 -1.49 -20.28
CA LEU A 198 0.07 -1.36 -21.36
C LEU A 198 -0.46 -1.97 -22.66
N HIS A 199 -1.31 -2.99 -22.57
CA HIS A 199 -2.01 -3.54 -23.73
C HIS A 199 -2.95 -2.52 -24.38
N LEU A 200 -3.58 -1.63 -23.60
CA LEU A 200 -4.44 -0.57 -24.16
C LEU A 200 -3.65 0.45 -24.99
N VAL A 201 -2.41 0.74 -24.60
CA VAL A 201 -1.51 1.59 -25.38
C VAL A 201 -1.23 0.93 -26.73
N ASN A 202 -0.83 -0.34 -26.72
CA ASN A 202 -0.53 -1.12 -27.93
C ASN A 202 -1.76 -1.25 -28.86
N VAL A 203 -2.95 -1.53 -28.32
CA VAL A 203 -4.18 -1.64 -29.13
C VAL A 203 -4.60 -0.27 -29.71
N SER A 204 -4.30 0.83 -29.00
CA SER A 204 -4.60 2.18 -29.48
C SER A 204 -3.72 2.63 -30.65
N GLU A 205 -2.58 1.96 -30.89
CA GLU A 205 -1.74 2.19 -32.07
C GLU A 205 -2.41 1.68 -33.36
N THR A 206 -3.38 0.76 -33.24
CA THR A 206 -4.19 0.25 -34.35
C THR A 206 -5.69 0.49 -34.09
N PRO A 207 -6.19 1.73 -34.24
CA PRO A 207 -7.55 2.09 -33.85
C PRO A 207 -8.61 1.32 -34.65
N SER A 208 -9.55 0.69 -33.96
CA SER A 208 -10.72 0.04 -34.59
C SER A 208 -11.99 0.87 -34.38
N LYS A 209 -12.87 0.90 -35.39
CA LYS A 209 -14.14 1.63 -35.32
C LYS A 209 -14.97 1.12 -34.14
N GLY A 210 -15.42 2.03 -33.29
CA GLY A 210 -16.21 1.71 -32.09
C GLY A 210 -15.37 1.59 -30.81
N SER A 211 -14.04 1.75 -30.90
CA SER A 211 -13.16 1.79 -29.73
C SER A 211 -13.34 3.08 -28.92
N TRP A 212 -13.18 2.99 -27.60
CA TRP A 212 -13.30 4.13 -26.70
C TRP A 212 -11.97 4.83 -26.49
N GLY A 213 -11.90 6.11 -26.90
CA GLY A 213 -10.74 6.97 -26.71
C GLY A 213 -9.49 6.53 -27.49
N ASN A 214 -8.40 7.26 -27.29
CA ASN A 214 -7.09 6.93 -27.83
C ASN A 214 -6.07 6.93 -26.70
N ALA A 215 -5.57 5.77 -26.30
CA ALA A 215 -4.58 5.61 -25.23
C ALA A 215 -3.13 5.55 -25.72
N SER A 216 -2.85 5.84 -26.99
CA SER A 216 -1.48 5.79 -27.55
C SER A 216 -0.55 6.90 -27.05
N SER A 217 -1.10 7.87 -26.30
CA SER A 217 -0.34 8.94 -25.66
C SER A 217 -0.60 8.95 -24.15
N TRP A 218 0.35 9.49 -23.37
CA TRP A 218 0.19 9.65 -21.92
C TRP A 218 -1.08 10.40 -21.52
N MET A 219 -1.40 11.48 -22.23
CA MET A 219 -2.62 12.26 -21.99
C MET A 219 -3.86 11.43 -22.34
N GLY A 220 -3.83 10.69 -23.44
CA GLY A 220 -4.91 9.80 -23.86
C GLY A 220 -5.18 8.65 -22.89
N LEU A 221 -4.11 8.03 -22.38
CA LEU A 221 -4.19 7.01 -21.34
C LEU A 221 -4.78 7.59 -20.04
N LEU A 222 -4.34 8.80 -19.64
CA LEU A 222 -4.91 9.49 -18.49
C LEU A 222 -6.40 9.78 -18.67
N ARG A 223 -6.83 10.31 -19.83
CA ARG A 223 -8.26 10.51 -20.16
C ARG A 223 -9.07 9.23 -20.07
N HIS A 224 -8.51 8.12 -20.55
CA HIS A 224 -9.13 6.80 -20.46
C HIS A 224 -9.27 6.33 -19.00
N LEU A 225 -8.20 6.47 -18.19
CA LEU A 225 -8.17 6.07 -16.78
C LEU A 225 -9.15 6.89 -15.92
N VAL A 226 -9.22 8.21 -16.12
CA VAL A 226 -10.17 9.07 -15.39
C VAL A 226 -11.58 9.02 -15.98
N ARG A 227 -11.78 8.23 -17.05
CA ARG A 227 -13.05 8.01 -17.74
C ARG A 227 -13.71 9.32 -18.23
N GLU A 228 -12.91 10.30 -18.61
CA GLU A 228 -13.38 11.63 -19.06
C GLU A 228 -14.38 11.52 -20.22
N GLU A 229 -14.15 10.57 -21.12
CA GLU A 229 -14.95 10.39 -22.32
C GLU A 229 -16.16 9.48 -22.09
N TYR A 230 -16.25 8.77 -20.95
CA TYR A 230 -17.31 7.79 -20.71
C TYR A 230 -18.70 8.47 -20.69
N GLY A 231 -19.60 8.01 -21.57
CA GLY A 231 -20.94 8.59 -21.73
C GLY A 231 -21.02 9.78 -22.69
N THR A 232 -19.89 10.24 -23.26
CA THR A 232 -19.88 11.30 -24.30
C THR A 232 -20.14 10.77 -25.71
N PHE A 233 -20.14 9.43 -25.90
CA PHE A 233 -20.22 8.74 -27.19
C PHE A 233 -19.16 9.16 -28.23
N LYS A 234 -18.06 9.77 -27.77
CA LYS A 234 -16.90 10.08 -28.63
C LYS A 234 -16.03 8.83 -28.77
N LEU A 235 -16.13 8.17 -29.91
CA LEU A 235 -15.39 6.94 -30.23
C LEU A 235 -14.20 7.23 -31.14
N SER A 236 -13.13 6.46 -30.98
CA SER A 236 -11.96 6.43 -31.86
C SER A 236 -12.16 5.40 -33.00
N PRO A 237 -11.55 5.58 -34.19
CA PRO A 237 -10.90 6.79 -34.68
C PRO A 237 -11.91 7.77 -35.31
N ILE A 238 -11.84 9.05 -34.92
CA ILE A 238 -12.52 10.13 -35.64
C ILE A 238 -11.65 10.49 -36.85
N LYS A 239 -11.82 9.77 -37.97
CA LYS A 239 -11.56 10.39 -39.27
C LYS A 239 -12.88 11.01 -39.72
N PRO A 240 -13.03 12.35 -39.79
CA PRO A 240 -14.10 12.91 -40.59
C PRO A 240 -13.81 12.47 -42.03
N THR A 241 -14.60 11.53 -42.54
CA THR A 241 -14.63 11.30 -43.98
C THR A 241 -15.35 12.52 -44.53
N ASN A 242 -14.64 13.39 -45.24
CA ASN A 242 -15.30 14.42 -46.05
C ASN A 242 -16.31 13.69 -46.94
N LEU A 243 -17.60 13.93 -46.71
CA LEU A 243 -18.70 13.36 -47.49
C LEU A 243 -18.81 14.00 -48.89
N THR A 244 -17.69 14.43 -49.48
CA THR A 244 -17.66 15.17 -50.76
C THR A 244 -16.83 14.52 -51.86
N GLU A 245 -16.32 13.28 -51.69
CA GLU A 245 -15.55 12.58 -52.75
C GLU A 245 -16.26 11.34 -53.33
N VAL A 246 -17.57 11.20 -53.15
CA VAL A 246 -18.35 10.17 -53.87
C VAL A 246 -19.64 10.77 -54.40
N LEU A 247 -19.53 11.54 -55.49
CA LEU A 247 -20.52 11.67 -56.56
C LEU A 247 -19.77 11.77 -57.89
#